data_AF-A0A8C6NK97-F1
#
_entry.id   AF-A0A8C6NK97-F1
#
_cell.length_a   1.000
_cell.length_b   1.000
_cell.length_c   1.000
_cell.angle_alpha   90.00
_cell.angle_beta   90.00
_cell.angle_gamma   90.00
#
_symmetry.space_group_name_H-M   'P 1'
#
loop_
_entity.id
_entity.type
_entity.pdbx_description
1 polymer ?
#
loop_
_entity_poly.entity_id
_entity_poly.type
_entity_poly.pdbx_seq_one_letter_code
_entity_poly.pdbx_strand_id
1 'polypeptide(L)'
;LQTSSACPSPKQSTQDGAQSRSLIILFVKTASVELCLGNMSWVILLFCLSFKGFASMFHPLYKKNPQMMESIHKQFTEELQKTIQEDITRLMEEGMLEYKLNELDKLENAAKDSPESVWRPSGDPEQDLCSFLMPYYQKQEAYVKLELKKIRAENAALAEQVQAGREGIAQTEQHISTAVEEWRVWKKSYRKIDHNANIEVTSKCISKVFVILGCVFFLSFLFRLHWQNLNGWLLVSTLLMYLMCDF
;
A
#
# COMPACT_ATOMS: atom_id res chain seq x y z
N LEU A 1 12.67 -6.72 42.02
CA LEU A 1 12.85 -8.14 42.40
C LEU A 1 14.12 -8.66 41.76
N GLN A 2 15.23 -8.61 42.51
CA GLN A 2 16.44 -9.37 42.21
C GLN A 2 16.16 -10.85 42.47
N THR A 3 16.53 -11.72 41.54
CA THR A 3 17.16 -13.00 41.89
C THR A 3 18.18 -13.35 40.82
N SER A 4 19.42 -13.32 41.27
CA SER A 4 20.59 -13.97 40.68
C SER A 4 20.44 -15.49 40.79
N SER A 5 20.84 -16.23 39.75
CA SER A 5 21.41 -17.57 39.92
C SER A 5 22.42 -17.84 38.81
N ALA A 6 23.67 -17.97 39.22
CA ALA A 6 24.82 -18.27 38.40
C ALA A 6 24.90 -19.76 38.03
N CYS A 7 25.35 -20.02 36.79
CA CYS A 7 26.27 -21.08 36.31
C CYS A 7 25.90 -22.58 36.49
N PRO A 8 26.24 -23.46 35.52
CA PRO A 8 27.63 -23.63 35.06
C PRO A 8 27.83 -23.72 33.54
N SER A 9 28.99 -23.23 33.10
CA SER A 9 29.59 -23.57 31.81
C SER A 9 29.92 -25.07 31.75
N PRO A 10 29.80 -25.69 30.58
CA PRO A 10 30.65 -26.81 30.24
C PRO A 10 31.41 -26.56 28.92
N LYS A 11 32.73 -26.49 29.09
CA LYS A 11 33.78 -27.15 28.31
C LYS A 11 33.78 -26.95 26.78
N GLN A 12 34.83 -26.28 26.33
CA GLN A 12 35.46 -26.49 25.03
C GLN A 12 35.71 -27.99 24.80
N SER A 13 35.19 -28.54 23.70
CA SER A 13 35.78 -29.69 23.00
C SER A 13 35.75 -29.46 21.50
N THR A 14 36.75 -28.72 21.04
CA THR A 14 37.19 -28.70 19.64
C THR A 14 37.82 -30.07 19.32
N GLN A 15 37.01 -31.12 19.08
CA GLN A 15 37.51 -32.40 18.55
C GLN A 15 36.46 -33.34 17.92
N ASP A 16 35.15 -33.05 18.01
CA ASP A 16 34.10 -33.99 17.57
C ASP A 16 33.69 -33.89 16.09
N GLY A 17 34.07 -32.83 15.38
CA GLY A 17 33.69 -32.64 13.97
C GLY A 17 34.34 -33.64 13.00
N ALA A 18 35.56 -34.10 13.30
CA ALA A 18 36.24 -35.13 12.52
C ALA A 18 35.73 -36.56 12.86
N GLN A 19 35.25 -36.76 14.10
CA GLN A 19 34.72 -38.03 14.57
C GLN A 19 33.29 -38.27 14.04
N SER A 20 32.49 -37.22 13.90
CA SER A 20 31.15 -37.29 13.29
C SER A 20 31.20 -37.59 11.78
N ARG A 21 32.16 -36.98 11.04
CA ARG A 21 32.45 -37.35 9.63
C ARG A 21 32.74 -38.83 9.48
N SER A 22 33.52 -39.38 10.40
CA SER A 22 33.82 -40.81 10.43
C SER A 22 32.55 -41.61 10.74
N LEU A 23 31.70 -41.19 11.68
CA LEU A 23 30.52 -41.95 12.10
C LEU A 23 29.39 -41.96 11.08
N ILE A 24 29.08 -40.87 10.37
CA ILE A 24 28.00 -40.85 9.36
C ILE A 24 28.44 -41.53 8.06
N ILE A 25 29.70 -41.31 7.63
CA ILE A 25 30.27 -42.08 6.51
C ILE A 25 30.42 -43.54 6.90
N LEU A 26 30.81 -43.87 8.15
CA LEU A 26 30.75 -45.24 8.65
C LEU A 26 29.32 -45.74 8.64
N PHE A 27 28.32 -44.97 9.07
CA PHE A 27 26.93 -45.42 9.15
C PHE A 27 26.33 -45.66 7.77
N VAL A 28 26.64 -44.84 6.77
CA VAL A 28 26.26 -45.11 5.38
C VAL A 28 27.08 -46.28 4.82
N LYS A 29 28.39 -46.37 5.14
CA LYS A 29 29.24 -47.53 4.78
C LYS A 29 28.86 -48.82 5.49
N THR A 30 28.26 -48.82 6.67
CA THR A 30 27.83 -50.01 7.41
C THR A 30 26.37 -50.29 7.14
N ALA A 31 25.51 -49.29 7.02
CA ALA A 31 24.08 -49.49 6.74
C ALA A 31 23.81 -49.89 5.28
N SER A 32 24.48 -49.30 4.26
CA SER A 32 24.37 -49.81 2.88
C SER A 32 24.93 -51.22 2.72
N VAL A 33 25.84 -51.59 3.60
CA VAL A 33 26.54 -52.88 3.65
C VAL A 33 25.71 -53.93 4.41
N GLU A 34 25.05 -53.55 5.51
CA GLU A 34 24.17 -54.39 6.32
C GLU A 34 22.78 -54.57 5.69
N LEU A 35 22.23 -53.55 5.01
CA LEU A 35 20.93 -53.68 4.32
C LEU A 35 21.02 -54.58 3.08
N CYS A 36 22.14 -54.56 2.37
CA CYS A 36 22.28 -55.31 1.13
C CYS A 36 22.71 -56.77 1.33
N LEU A 37 23.36 -57.08 2.46
CA LEU A 37 23.97 -58.38 2.70
C LEU A 37 23.77 -58.73 4.17
N GLY A 38 22.64 -59.37 4.49
CA GLY A 38 22.35 -59.82 5.85
C GLY A 38 23.54 -60.56 6.47
N ASN A 39 23.75 -60.43 7.78
CA ASN A 39 24.94 -60.82 8.56
C ASN A 39 25.69 -62.12 8.20
N MET A 40 25.03 -63.09 7.54
CA MET A 40 25.67 -64.30 7.00
C MET A 40 26.53 -64.07 5.75
N SER A 41 26.28 -63.01 4.99
CA SER A 41 26.94 -62.76 3.71
C SER A 41 28.30 -62.07 3.86
N TRP A 42 28.49 -61.23 4.90
CA TRP A 42 29.78 -60.59 5.19
C TRP A 42 30.87 -61.57 5.62
N VAL A 43 30.51 -62.53 6.47
CA VAL A 43 31.45 -63.57 6.93
C VAL A 43 31.88 -64.46 5.75
N ILE A 44 30.95 -64.79 4.85
CA ILE A 44 31.23 -65.57 3.64
C ILE A 44 32.10 -64.78 2.67
N LEU A 45 31.82 -63.48 2.46
CA LEU A 45 32.64 -62.60 1.62
C LEU A 45 34.08 -62.53 2.15
N LEU A 46 34.25 -62.28 3.45
CA LEU A 46 35.56 -62.19 4.11
C LEU A 46 36.32 -63.52 4.10
N PHE A 47 35.60 -64.65 4.23
CA PHE A 47 36.19 -65.99 4.16
C PHE A 47 36.65 -66.35 2.74
N CYS A 48 35.85 -66.04 1.71
CA CYS A 48 36.18 -66.28 0.30
C CYS A 48 37.28 -65.35 -0.24
N LEU A 49 37.42 -64.15 0.34
CA LEU A 49 38.53 -63.22 0.08
C LEU A 49 39.86 -63.69 0.70
N SER A 50 39.83 -64.69 1.60
CA SER A 50 41.04 -65.31 2.12
C SER A 50 41.53 -66.41 1.18
N PHE A 51 42.82 -66.40 0.85
CA PHE A 51 43.40 -67.43 -0.01
C PHE A 51 43.20 -68.85 0.57
N LYS A 52 43.25 -68.99 1.90
CA LYS A 52 43.02 -70.26 2.59
C LYS A 52 41.58 -70.78 2.40
N GLY A 53 40.59 -69.89 2.49
CA GLY A 53 39.19 -70.21 2.21
C GLY A 53 39.00 -70.61 0.75
N PHE A 54 39.51 -69.79 -0.17
CA PHE A 54 39.45 -70.04 -1.60
C PHE A 54 40.12 -71.37 -2.01
N ALA A 55 41.35 -71.63 -1.54
CA ALA A 55 42.08 -72.86 -1.84
C ALA A 55 41.44 -74.11 -1.22
N SER A 56 40.78 -73.98 -0.07
CA SER A 56 40.04 -75.09 0.56
C SER A 56 38.82 -75.53 -0.25
N MET A 57 38.15 -74.58 -0.93
CA MET A 57 37.01 -74.87 -1.80
C MET A 57 37.43 -75.48 -3.14
N PHE A 58 38.62 -75.14 -3.64
CA PHE A 58 39.18 -75.66 -4.89
C PHE A 58 40.38 -76.61 -4.67
N HIS A 59 40.28 -77.48 -3.66
CA HIS A 59 41.38 -78.33 -3.22
C HIS A 59 42.03 -79.21 -4.32
N PRO A 60 41.28 -79.85 -5.23
CA PRO A 60 41.88 -80.65 -6.31
C PRO A 60 42.74 -79.84 -7.28
N LEU A 61 42.36 -78.58 -7.55
CA LEU A 61 43.08 -77.67 -8.43
C LEU A 61 44.32 -77.09 -7.74
N TYR A 62 44.19 -76.74 -6.46
CA TYR A 62 45.32 -76.29 -5.64
C TYR A 62 46.42 -77.36 -5.56
N LYS A 63 46.06 -78.63 -5.33
CA LYS A 63 47.02 -79.74 -5.27
C LYS A 63 47.77 -79.96 -6.59
N LYS A 64 47.14 -79.62 -7.72
CA LYS A 64 47.72 -79.83 -9.07
C LYS A 64 48.63 -78.69 -9.50
N ASN A 65 48.28 -77.43 -9.18
CA ASN A 65 49.10 -76.26 -9.48
C ASN A 65 48.83 -75.10 -8.50
N PRO A 66 49.60 -75.03 -7.38
CA PRO A 66 49.41 -73.99 -6.35
C PRO A 66 49.66 -72.58 -6.86
N GLN A 67 50.66 -72.38 -7.72
CA GLN A 67 51.03 -71.05 -8.25
C GLN A 67 49.94 -70.47 -9.14
N MET A 68 49.34 -71.30 -10.00
CA MET A 68 48.20 -70.88 -10.83
C MET A 68 46.98 -70.52 -9.96
N MET A 69 46.72 -71.29 -8.91
CA MET A 69 45.61 -71.01 -7.98
C MET A 69 45.80 -69.68 -7.24
N GLU A 70 47.03 -69.38 -6.80
CA GLU A 70 47.36 -68.10 -6.16
C GLU A 70 47.17 -66.92 -7.11
N SER A 71 47.59 -67.07 -8.38
CA SER A 71 47.35 -66.06 -9.41
C SER A 71 45.86 -65.80 -9.67
N ILE A 72 45.04 -66.86 -9.72
CA ILE A 72 43.59 -66.75 -9.94
C ILE A 72 42.92 -66.05 -8.75
N HIS A 73 43.26 -66.43 -7.52
CA HIS A 73 42.71 -65.79 -6.33
C HIS A 73 43.06 -64.30 -6.27
N LYS A 74 44.31 -63.96 -6.60
CA LYS A 74 44.78 -62.58 -6.66
C LYS A 74 43.98 -61.78 -7.70
N GLN A 75 43.85 -62.29 -8.92
CA GLN A 75 43.07 -61.64 -9.98
C GLN A 75 41.60 -61.44 -9.57
N PHE A 76 40.97 -62.48 -9.02
CA PHE A 76 39.60 -62.40 -8.54
C PHE A 76 39.42 -61.32 -7.46
N THR A 77 40.35 -61.24 -6.51
CA THR A 77 40.29 -60.25 -5.43
C THR A 77 40.48 -58.83 -5.96
N GLU A 78 41.45 -58.64 -6.85
CA GLU A 78 41.74 -57.35 -7.49
C GLU A 78 40.55 -56.87 -8.34
N GLU A 79 39.96 -57.74 -9.15
CA GLU A 79 38.77 -57.43 -9.96
C GLU A 79 37.57 -57.10 -9.09
N LEU A 80 37.28 -57.93 -8.07
CA LEU A 80 36.14 -57.69 -7.18
C LEU A 80 36.28 -56.37 -6.42
N GLN A 81 37.47 -56.08 -5.87
CA GLN A 81 37.74 -54.81 -5.19
C GLN A 81 37.58 -53.62 -6.15
N LYS A 82 38.10 -53.75 -7.37
CA LYS A 82 37.99 -52.72 -8.40
C LYS A 82 36.53 -52.46 -8.77
N THR A 83 35.75 -53.49 -9.06
CA THR A 83 34.33 -53.36 -9.42
C THR A 83 33.51 -52.73 -8.31
N ILE A 84 33.73 -53.15 -7.05
CA ILE A 84 33.05 -52.53 -5.89
C ILE A 84 33.43 -51.05 -5.77
N GLN A 85 34.72 -50.72 -5.92
CA GLN A 85 35.17 -49.33 -5.84
C GLN A 85 34.59 -48.47 -6.97
N GLU A 86 34.54 -49.00 -8.19
CA GLU A 86 33.91 -48.35 -9.35
C GLU A 86 32.41 -48.15 -9.14
N ASP A 87 31.71 -49.15 -8.61
CA ASP A 87 30.27 -49.06 -8.32
C ASP A 87 29.98 -48.02 -7.22
N ILE A 88 30.78 -47.99 -6.15
CA ILE A 88 30.66 -46.96 -5.10
C ILE A 88 30.91 -45.57 -5.69
N THR A 89 31.97 -45.43 -6.49
CA THR A 89 32.32 -44.15 -7.12
C THR A 89 31.20 -43.69 -8.05
N ARG A 90 30.66 -44.60 -8.86
CA ARG A 90 29.52 -44.32 -9.74
C ARG A 90 28.28 -43.89 -8.93
N LEU A 91 27.94 -44.59 -7.84
CA LEU A 91 26.81 -44.21 -6.99
C LEU A 91 27.02 -42.84 -6.32
N MET A 92 28.26 -42.52 -5.93
CA MET A 92 28.62 -41.21 -5.39
C MET A 92 28.43 -40.10 -6.42
N GLU A 93 28.85 -40.34 -7.67
CA GLU A 93 28.74 -39.39 -8.78
C GLU A 93 27.28 -39.22 -9.25
N GLU A 94 26.56 -40.32 -9.51
CA GLU A 94 25.16 -40.33 -9.94
C GLU A 94 24.25 -39.63 -8.93
N GLY A 95 24.45 -39.93 -7.63
CA GLY A 95 23.69 -39.30 -6.55
C GLY A 95 24.15 -37.88 -6.20
N MET A 96 25.26 -37.41 -6.79
CA MET A 96 25.98 -36.20 -6.36
C MET A 96 26.15 -36.15 -4.84
N LEU A 97 26.49 -37.31 -4.24
CA LEU A 97 26.41 -37.51 -2.80
C LEU A 97 27.42 -36.65 -2.05
N GLU A 98 28.62 -36.45 -2.62
CA GLU A 98 29.63 -35.58 -2.01
C GLU A 98 29.09 -34.15 -1.82
N TYR A 99 28.48 -33.57 -2.86
CA TYR A 99 27.86 -32.24 -2.76
C TYR A 99 26.72 -32.21 -1.74
N LYS A 100 25.78 -33.17 -1.80
CA LYS A 100 24.60 -33.20 -0.92
C LYS A 100 24.98 -33.40 0.55
N LEU A 101 25.94 -34.28 0.84
CA LEU A 101 26.44 -34.52 2.19
C LEU A 101 27.21 -33.31 2.72
N ASN A 102 28.01 -32.64 1.88
CA ASN A 102 28.68 -31.40 2.25
C ASN A 102 27.68 -30.25 2.53
N GLU A 103 26.59 -30.14 1.76
CA GLU A 103 25.52 -29.17 2.06
C GLU A 103 24.77 -29.52 3.35
N LEU A 104 24.52 -30.80 3.62
CA LEU A 104 23.91 -31.24 4.86
C LEU A 104 24.76 -30.89 6.07
N ASP A 105 26.08 -31.07 5.99
CA ASP A 105 27.03 -30.64 7.03
C ASP A 105 26.95 -29.13 7.27
N LYS A 106 26.83 -28.31 6.22
CA LYS A 106 26.67 -26.85 6.37
C LYS A 106 25.37 -26.49 7.10
N LEU A 107 24.27 -27.15 6.74
CA LEU A 107 22.96 -26.94 7.36
C LEU A 107 22.96 -27.38 8.83
N GLU A 108 23.56 -28.53 9.15
CA GLU A 108 23.69 -29.01 10.53
C GLU A 108 24.50 -28.01 11.36
N ASN A 109 25.65 -27.55 10.85
CA ASN A 109 26.48 -26.58 11.54
C ASN A 109 25.76 -25.23 11.76
N ALA A 110 24.96 -24.77 10.78
CA ALA A 110 24.16 -23.56 10.95
C ALA A 110 23.03 -23.72 11.99
N ALA A 111 22.53 -24.93 12.18
CA ALA A 111 21.43 -25.22 13.10
C ALA A 111 21.88 -25.58 14.53
N LYS A 112 23.16 -25.88 14.77
CA LYS A 112 23.68 -26.35 16.08
C LYS A 112 23.35 -25.45 17.26
N ASP A 113 23.33 -24.14 17.05
CA ASP A 113 23.08 -23.15 18.10
C ASP A 113 21.62 -22.67 18.14
N SER A 114 20.74 -23.23 17.30
CA SER A 114 19.32 -22.86 17.29
C SER A 114 18.58 -23.58 18.42
N PRO A 115 17.98 -22.86 19.39
CA PRO A 115 17.21 -23.46 20.48
C PRO A 115 15.81 -23.92 20.03
N GLU A 116 15.42 -23.64 18.78
CA GLU A 116 14.06 -23.81 18.30
C GLU A 116 13.85 -25.22 17.70
N SER A 117 12.70 -25.83 18.00
CA SER A 117 12.32 -27.11 17.42
C SER A 117 12.27 -27.00 15.89
N VAL A 118 13.07 -27.79 15.20
CA VAL A 118 13.13 -27.77 13.72
C VAL A 118 11.77 -28.16 13.15
N TRP A 119 11.26 -27.37 12.20
CA TRP A 119 10.02 -27.66 11.49
C TRP A 119 10.09 -29.05 10.83
N ARG A 120 8.99 -29.78 10.94
CA ARG A 120 8.76 -31.07 10.28
C ARG A 120 7.39 -30.98 9.63
N PRO A 121 7.20 -31.55 8.42
CA PRO A 121 5.89 -31.68 7.83
C PRO A 121 4.94 -32.34 8.82
N SER A 122 3.79 -31.71 9.06
CA SER A 122 2.78 -32.22 9.99
C SER A 122 2.09 -33.47 9.45
N GLY A 123 2.17 -33.70 8.14
CA GLY A 123 1.41 -34.72 7.43
C GLY A 123 0.07 -34.21 6.89
N ASP A 124 -0.29 -32.96 7.21
CA ASP A 124 -1.41 -32.22 6.65
C ASP A 124 -0.87 -31.19 5.64
N PRO A 125 -1.11 -31.38 4.33
CA PRO A 125 -0.53 -30.52 3.30
C PRO A 125 -1.09 -29.09 3.34
N GLU A 126 -2.36 -28.91 3.72
CA GLU A 126 -2.95 -27.59 3.88
C GLU A 126 -2.28 -26.81 5.01
N GLN A 127 -2.08 -27.45 6.16
CA GLN A 127 -1.41 -26.83 7.31
C GLN A 127 0.05 -26.47 7.00
N ASP A 128 0.78 -27.39 6.36
CA ASP A 128 2.19 -27.18 6.00
C ASP A 128 2.33 -26.03 5.01
N LEU A 129 1.45 -25.96 3.99
CA LEU A 129 1.42 -24.86 3.03
C LEU A 129 1.05 -23.53 3.70
N CYS A 130 0.05 -23.52 4.58
CA CYS A 130 -0.34 -22.33 5.32
C CYS A 130 0.83 -21.79 6.17
N SER A 131 1.57 -22.68 6.84
CA SER A 131 2.74 -22.28 7.65
C SER A 131 3.83 -21.60 6.82
N PHE A 132 4.06 -22.09 5.61
CA PHE A 132 5.03 -21.52 4.66
C PHE A 132 4.56 -20.16 4.11
N LEU A 133 3.27 -20.02 3.78
CA LEU A 133 2.73 -18.80 3.16
C LEU A 133 2.42 -17.69 4.17
N MET A 134 2.17 -18.01 5.43
CA MET A 134 1.75 -17.05 6.45
C MET A 134 2.67 -15.83 6.57
N PRO A 135 4.01 -15.96 6.60
CA PRO A 135 4.91 -14.80 6.72
C PRO A 135 4.79 -13.83 5.54
N TYR A 136 4.51 -14.33 4.34
CA TYR A 136 4.31 -13.49 3.16
C TYR A 136 3.03 -12.66 3.28
N TYR A 137 1.91 -13.30 3.65
CA TYR A 137 0.64 -12.61 3.82
C TYR A 137 0.68 -11.60 4.97
N GLN A 138 1.37 -11.92 6.07
CA GLN A 138 1.58 -10.97 7.16
C GLN A 138 2.35 -9.72 6.70
N LYS A 139 3.38 -9.89 5.87
CA LYS A 139 4.13 -8.76 5.29
C LYS A 139 3.24 -7.90 4.37
N GLN A 140 2.41 -8.54 3.55
CA GLN A 140 1.45 -7.82 2.69
C GLN A 140 0.40 -7.06 3.51
N GLU A 141 -0.16 -7.71 4.53
CA GLU A 141 -1.15 -7.10 5.41
C GLU A 141 -0.57 -5.86 6.12
N ALA A 142 0.66 -5.97 6.65
CA ALA A 142 1.35 -4.86 7.28
C ALA A 142 1.56 -3.68 6.32
N TYR A 143 1.96 -3.96 5.08
CA TYR A 143 2.11 -2.93 4.04
C TYR A 143 0.79 -2.24 3.71
N VAL A 144 -0.28 -3.00 3.46
CA VAL A 144 -1.60 -2.45 3.12
C VAL A 144 -2.16 -1.62 4.27
N LYS A 145 -1.97 -2.06 5.53
CA LYS A 145 -2.37 -1.28 6.71
C LYS A 145 -1.64 0.07 6.78
N LEU A 146 -0.35 0.09 6.46
CA LEU A 146 0.43 1.33 6.43
C LEU A 146 -0.11 2.30 5.38
N GLU A 147 -0.32 1.82 4.15
CA GLU A 147 -0.80 2.66 3.05
C GLU A 147 -2.23 3.17 3.29
N LEU A 148 -3.09 2.31 3.84
CA LEU A 148 -4.45 2.69 4.22
C LEU A 148 -4.45 3.79 5.28
N LYS A 149 -3.54 3.74 6.26
CA LYS A 149 -3.41 4.77 7.29
C LYS A 149 -3.00 6.12 6.66
N LYS A 150 -2.08 6.10 5.70
CA LYS A 150 -1.65 7.29 4.97
C LYS A 150 -2.81 7.92 4.19
N ILE A 151 -3.51 7.14 3.37
CA ILE A 151 -4.64 7.61 2.58
C ILE A 151 -5.76 8.17 3.48
N ARG A 152 -6.04 7.52 4.62
CA ARG A 152 -7.04 8.03 5.57
C ARG A 152 -6.65 9.38 6.18
N ALA A 153 -5.37 9.58 6.50
CA ALA A 153 -4.89 10.86 7.03
C ALA A 153 -4.97 11.97 5.99
N GLU A 154 -4.57 11.68 4.74
CA GLU A 154 -4.68 12.63 3.62
C GLU A 154 -6.14 13.00 3.33
N ASN A 155 -7.03 12.02 3.28
CA ASN A 155 -8.46 12.26 3.06
C ASN A 155 -9.10 13.05 4.19
N ALA A 156 -8.70 12.83 5.45
CA ALA A 156 -9.20 13.61 6.58
C ALA A 156 -8.77 15.08 6.45
N ALA A 157 -7.50 15.35 6.14
CA ALA A 157 -7.00 16.70 5.92
C ALA A 157 -7.71 17.40 4.74
N LEU A 158 -7.93 16.67 3.64
CA LEU A 158 -8.69 17.20 2.49
C LEU A 158 -10.15 17.47 2.84
N ALA A 159 -10.80 16.60 3.62
CA ALA A 159 -12.17 16.81 4.07
C ALA A 159 -12.30 18.07 4.95
N GLU A 160 -11.34 18.29 5.86
CA GLU A 160 -11.28 19.52 6.66
C GLU A 160 -11.12 20.77 5.78
N GLN A 161 -10.23 20.74 4.78
CA GLN A 161 -10.05 21.86 3.85
C GLN A 161 -11.32 22.14 3.04
N VAL A 162 -12.00 21.10 2.55
CA VAL A 162 -13.28 21.25 1.83
C VAL A 162 -14.34 21.86 2.75
N GLN A 163 -14.42 21.42 3.99
CA GLN A 163 -15.38 21.95 4.96
C GLN A 163 -15.12 23.43 5.26
N ALA A 164 -13.87 23.80 5.55
CA ALA A 164 -13.47 25.20 5.74
C ALA A 164 -13.77 26.06 4.50
N GLY A 165 -13.54 25.51 3.30
CA GLY A 165 -13.89 26.17 2.04
C GLY A 165 -15.39 26.39 1.89
N ARG A 166 -16.22 25.40 2.23
CA ARG A 166 -17.69 25.53 2.20
C ARG A 166 -18.19 26.59 3.17
N GLU A 167 -17.61 26.66 4.37
CA GLU A 167 -17.95 27.67 5.37
C GLU A 167 -17.59 29.08 4.88
N GLY A 168 -16.42 29.25 4.26
CA GLY A 168 -16.02 30.53 3.65
C GLY A 168 -16.94 30.97 2.51
N ILE A 169 -17.39 30.04 1.66
CA ILE A 169 -18.37 30.33 0.61
C ILE A 169 -19.70 30.76 1.22
N ALA A 170 -20.22 30.01 2.20
CA ALA A 170 -21.48 30.32 2.86
C ALA A 170 -21.48 31.71 3.53
N GLN A 171 -20.37 32.08 4.20
CA GLN A 171 -20.18 33.42 4.76
C GLN A 171 -20.21 34.49 3.68
N THR A 172 -19.49 34.27 2.58
CA THR A 172 -19.45 35.21 1.45
C THR A 172 -20.83 35.38 0.81
N GLU A 173 -21.57 34.29 0.62
CA GLU A 173 -22.96 34.32 0.11
C GLU A 173 -23.89 35.11 1.04
N GLN A 174 -23.73 34.97 2.36
CA GLN A 174 -24.48 35.75 3.34
C GLN A 174 -24.14 37.24 3.27
N HIS A 175 -22.86 37.60 3.15
CA HIS A 175 -22.42 38.99 2.98
C HIS A 175 -22.99 39.61 1.71
N ILE A 176 -22.92 38.89 0.58
CA ILE A 176 -23.50 39.33 -0.69
C ILE A 176 -25.01 39.52 -0.56
N SER A 177 -25.71 38.57 0.05
CA SER A 177 -27.16 38.63 0.23
C SER A 177 -27.58 39.84 1.07
N THR A 178 -26.82 40.14 2.13
CA THR A 178 -27.05 41.31 3.00
C THR A 178 -26.82 42.61 2.22
N ALA A 179 -25.70 42.73 1.51
CA ALA A 179 -25.39 43.91 0.69
C ALA A 179 -26.44 44.13 -0.41
N VAL A 180 -26.93 43.05 -1.04
CA VAL A 180 -28.01 43.11 -2.03
C VAL A 180 -29.30 43.62 -1.39
N GLU A 181 -29.64 43.19 -0.17
CA GLU A 181 -30.86 43.66 0.50
C GLU A 181 -30.74 45.13 0.95
N GLU A 182 -29.58 45.53 1.49
CA GLU A 182 -29.28 46.93 1.79
C GLU A 182 -29.43 47.81 0.55
N TRP A 183 -28.86 47.38 -0.58
CA TRP A 183 -28.99 48.09 -1.84
C TRP A 183 -30.44 48.17 -2.33
N ARG A 184 -31.23 47.11 -2.16
CA ARG A 184 -32.67 47.11 -2.48
C ARG A 184 -33.44 48.10 -1.60
N VAL A 185 -33.15 48.16 -0.30
CA VAL A 185 -33.77 49.11 0.62
C VAL A 185 -33.41 50.54 0.23
N TRP A 186 -32.12 50.82 0.02
CA TRP A 186 -31.65 52.13 -0.45
C TRP A 186 -32.33 52.55 -1.76
N LYS A 187 -32.41 51.65 -2.74
CA LYS A 187 -33.08 51.89 -4.02
C LYS A 187 -34.57 52.23 -3.87
N LYS A 188 -35.28 51.55 -2.95
CA LYS A 188 -36.69 51.88 -2.63
C LYS A 188 -36.82 53.27 -2.02
N SER A 189 -35.94 53.63 -1.08
CA SER A 189 -35.92 54.97 -0.45
C SER A 189 -35.60 56.07 -1.46
N TYR A 190 -34.59 55.86 -2.32
CA TYR A 190 -34.26 56.79 -3.39
C TYR A 190 -35.44 57.03 -4.34
N ARG A 191 -36.13 55.96 -4.78
CA ARG A 191 -37.33 56.08 -5.62
C ARG A 191 -38.44 56.90 -4.95
N LYS A 192 -38.63 56.74 -3.63
CA LYS A 192 -39.63 57.53 -2.87
C LYS A 192 -39.26 59.00 -2.81
N ILE A 193 -37.98 59.32 -2.59
CA ILE A 193 -37.49 60.71 -2.57
C ILE A 193 -37.68 61.34 -3.95
N ASP A 194 -37.30 60.64 -5.02
CA ASP A 194 -37.45 61.10 -6.40
C ASP A 194 -38.94 61.35 -6.76
N HIS A 195 -39.83 60.45 -6.36
CA HIS A 195 -41.27 60.63 -6.56
C HIS A 195 -41.83 61.80 -5.74
N ASN A 196 -41.43 61.96 -4.48
CA ASN A 196 -41.86 63.09 -3.64
C ASN A 196 -41.35 64.43 -4.16
N ALA A 197 -40.09 64.50 -4.61
CA ALA A 197 -39.53 65.70 -5.23
C ALA A 197 -40.29 66.08 -6.50
N ASN A 198 -40.66 65.10 -7.33
CA ASN A 198 -41.47 65.34 -8.53
C ASN A 198 -42.89 65.82 -8.18
N ILE A 199 -43.53 65.28 -7.13
CA ILE A 199 -44.82 65.78 -6.62
C ILE A 199 -44.70 67.24 -6.11
N GLU A 200 -43.62 67.59 -5.41
CA GLU A 200 -43.43 68.95 -4.90
C GLU A 200 -43.22 69.97 -6.05
N VAL A 201 -42.43 69.61 -7.06
CA VAL A 201 -42.23 70.43 -8.25
C VAL A 201 -43.54 70.61 -9.02
N THR A 202 -44.29 69.52 -9.25
CA THR A 202 -45.59 69.59 -9.94
C THR A 202 -46.62 70.40 -9.14
N SER A 203 -46.66 70.27 -7.82
CA SER A 203 -47.52 71.08 -6.94
C SER A 203 -47.18 72.58 -7.02
N LYS A 204 -45.88 72.93 -6.99
CA LYS A 204 -45.43 74.32 -7.16
C LYS A 204 -45.79 74.89 -8.53
N CYS A 205 -45.68 74.10 -9.60
CA CYS A 205 -46.10 74.50 -10.94
C CYS A 205 -47.62 74.70 -11.04
N ILE A 206 -48.42 73.78 -10.49
CA ILE A 206 -49.89 73.89 -10.46
C ILE A 206 -50.32 75.14 -9.68
N SER A 207 -49.70 75.43 -8.53
CA SER A 207 -50.01 76.62 -7.74
C SER A 207 -49.69 77.91 -8.51
N LYS A 208 -48.57 77.96 -9.25
CA LYS A 208 -48.25 79.10 -10.13
C LYS A 208 -49.28 79.27 -11.25
N VAL A 209 -49.69 78.17 -11.88
CA VAL A 209 -50.74 78.19 -12.92
C VAL A 209 -52.07 78.68 -12.37
N PHE A 210 -52.47 78.27 -11.16
CA PHE A 210 -53.69 78.77 -10.50
C PHE A 210 -53.62 80.27 -10.18
N VAL A 211 -52.47 80.78 -9.73
CA VAL A 211 -52.26 82.22 -9.52
C VAL A 211 -52.38 82.97 -10.84
N ILE A 212 -51.75 82.49 -11.92
CA ILE A 212 -51.83 83.10 -13.25
C ILE A 212 -53.27 83.10 -13.76
N LEU A 213 -53.96 81.96 -13.71
CA LEU A 213 -55.37 81.86 -14.12
C LEU A 213 -56.27 82.76 -13.27
N GLY A 214 -56.04 82.83 -11.96
CA GLY A 214 -56.74 83.74 -11.06
C GLY A 214 -56.52 85.21 -11.41
N CYS A 215 -55.28 85.61 -11.71
CA CYS A 215 -54.95 86.95 -12.20
C CYS A 215 -55.64 87.24 -13.53
N VAL A 216 -55.65 86.30 -14.47
CA VAL A 216 -56.35 86.45 -15.77
C VAL A 216 -57.86 86.59 -15.56
N PHE A 217 -58.47 85.79 -14.68
CA PHE A 217 -59.88 85.90 -14.35
C PHE A 217 -60.21 87.23 -13.67
N PHE A 218 -59.38 87.67 -12.72
CA PHE A 218 -59.56 88.95 -12.02
C PHE A 218 -59.38 90.13 -12.97
N LEU A 219 -58.37 90.12 -13.83
CA LEU A 219 -58.19 91.11 -14.89
C LEU A 219 -59.34 91.07 -15.91
N SER A 220 -59.85 89.89 -16.27
CA SER A 220 -61.03 89.76 -17.13
C SER A 220 -62.30 90.29 -16.46
N PHE A 221 -62.43 90.12 -15.15
CA PHE A 221 -63.52 90.66 -14.33
C PHE A 221 -63.43 92.17 -14.19
N LEU A 222 -62.24 92.72 -13.93
CA LEU A 222 -61.97 94.15 -13.95
C LEU A 222 -62.19 94.74 -15.34
N PHE A 223 -61.77 94.04 -16.40
CA PHE A 223 -62.06 94.45 -17.78
C PHE A 223 -63.56 94.46 -18.03
N ARG A 224 -64.33 93.48 -17.53
CA ARG A 224 -65.81 93.50 -17.59
C ARG A 224 -66.43 94.64 -16.79
N LEU A 225 -65.93 94.94 -15.59
CA LEU A 225 -66.41 96.06 -14.77
C LEU A 225 -66.06 97.42 -15.38
N HIS A 226 -64.87 97.55 -15.98
CA HIS A 226 -64.44 98.75 -16.66
C HIS A 226 -65.14 98.91 -18.02
N TRP A 227 -65.49 97.81 -18.70
CA TRP A 227 -66.27 97.79 -19.94
C TRP A 227 -67.71 98.27 -19.75
N GLN A 228 -68.26 98.17 -18.54
CA GLN A 228 -69.57 98.73 -18.25
C GLN A 228 -69.57 100.25 -18.02
N ASN A 229 -68.41 100.92 -17.96
CA ASN A 229 -68.38 102.33 -17.54
C ASN A 229 -67.85 103.36 -18.54
N LEU A 230 -67.21 103.03 -19.66
CA LEU A 230 -66.87 104.10 -20.62
C LEU A 230 -66.81 103.62 -22.08
N ASN A 231 -67.63 104.27 -22.91
CA ASN A 231 -67.49 104.32 -24.35
C ASN A 231 -66.10 104.88 -24.72
N GLY A 232 -65.32 104.15 -25.52
CA GLY A 232 -64.35 104.77 -26.44
C GLY A 232 -62.93 104.21 -26.46
N TRP A 233 -62.63 103.55 -27.60
CA TRP A 233 -61.35 103.53 -28.32
C TRP A 233 -60.21 102.56 -27.92
N LEU A 234 -60.13 101.50 -28.73
CA LEU A 234 -58.96 101.15 -29.57
C LEU A 234 -57.63 101.77 -29.14
N LEU A 235 -56.82 101.02 -28.38
CA LEU A 235 -55.34 101.01 -28.46
C LEU A 235 -54.65 100.04 -27.49
N VAL A 236 -55.39 99.32 -26.62
CA VAL A 236 -54.75 98.44 -25.60
C VAL A 236 -54.61 96.98 -26.05
N SER A 237 -55.22 96.58 -27.18
CA SER A 237 -55.14 95.20 -27.69
C SER A 237 -53.76 94.80 -28.23
N THR A 238 -52.94 95.76 -28.64
CA THR A 238 -51.62 95.49 -29.23
C THR A 238 -50.50 95.32 -28.20
N LEU A 239 -50.67 95.82 -26.97
CA LEU A 239 -49.65 95.66 -25.93
C LEU A 239 -49.73 94.29 -25.22
N LEU A 240 -50.93 93.69 -25.16
CA LEU A 240 -51.14 92.40 -24.50
C LEU A 240 -50.70 91.19 -25.34
N MET A 241 -50.58 91.35 -26.66
CA MET A 241 -49.96 90.35 -27.55
C MET A 241 -48.42 90.35 -27.47
N TYR A 242 -47.79 91.46 -27.05
CA TYR A 242 -46.33 91.54 -26.96
C TYR A 242 -45.76 90.95 -25.67
N LEU A 243 -46.55 90.88 -24.59
CA LEU A 243 -46.15 90.34 -23.29
C LEU A 243 -46.38 88.82 -23.13
N MET A 244 -47.03 88.17 -24.10
CA MET A 244 -47.27 86.72 -24.10
C MET A 244 -46.33 85.93 -25.03
N CYS A 245 -45.32 86.58 -25.64
CA CYS A 245 -44.42 85.94 -26.60
C CYS A 245 -43.04 85.53 -26.04
N ASP A 246 -42.77 85.71 -24.74
CA ASP A 246 -41.43 85.46 -24.15
C ASP A 246 -41.44 84.69 -22.80
N PHE A 247 -42.34 83.72 -22.62
CA PHE A 247 -42.27 82.80 -21.47
C PHE A 247 -42.74 81.38 -21.77
#